data_AF-A0A729WZX3-F1
#
_entry.id   AF-A0A729WZX3-F1
#
_cell.length_a   1.000
_cell.length_b   1.000
_cell.length_c   1.000
_cell.angle_alpha   90.00
_cell.angle_beta   90.00
_cell.angle_gamma   90.00
#
_symmetry.space_group_name_H-M   'P 1'
#
loop_
_entity.id
_entity.type
_entity.pdbx_description
1 polymer ?
#
loop_
_entity_poly.entity_id
_entity_poly.type
_entity_poly.pdbx_seq_one_letter_code
_entity_poly.pdbx_strand_id
1 'polypeptide(L)'
;MKNVCFRLNDDEYELARVNAASYGVDSVNVFAKMKVLDVPTKPVSIPVKNEAAKPVFTYLYPHEIELVKRNAALHGMSMSREIAIRVRQSLLKNEVCLYPDEIKEIRRLKTEINKLGRNVHYIISGDRFCIVNDPEFRKEINDALNICQQTAKQLETLVTAVVNRF
;
A
#
# COMPACT_ATOMS: atom_id res chain seq x y z
N MET A 1 21.14 -25.62 -8.51
CA MET A 1 20.09 -25.79 -7.48
C MET A 1 20.70 -26.51 -6.29
N LYS A 2 20.58 -25.97 -5.07
CA LYS A 2 20.94 -26.71 -3.85
C LYS A 2 19.76 -27.60 -3.50
N ASN A 3 19.96 -28.92 -3.51
CA ASN A 3 18.95 -29.87 -3.06
C ASN A 3 18.94 -29.87 -1.53
N VAL A 4 17.76 -29.68 -0.93
CA VAL A 4 17.57 -29.90 0.51
C VAL A 4 17.27 -31.38 0.68
N CYS A 5 18.25 -32.12 1.19
CA CYS A 5 18.12 -33.55 1.47
C CYS A 5 17.85 -33.74 2.96
N PHE A 6 16.74 -34.37 3.31
CA PHE A 6 16.45 -34.81 4.67
C PHE A 6 16.90 -36.25 4.82
N ARG A 7 17.64 -36.55 5.88
CA ARG A 7 17.92 -37.92 6.28
C ARG A 7 16.80 -38.36 7.21
N LEU A 8 16.07 -39.39 6.80
CA LEU A 8 15.03 -40.02 7.60
C LEU A 8 15.55 -41.35 8.14
N ASN A 9 15.17 -41.69 9.35
CA ASN A 9 15.32 -43.04 9.87
C ASN A 9 14.24 -43.96 9.27
N ASP A 10 14.44 -45.28 9.35
CA ASP A 10 13.54 -46.26 8.71
C ASP A 10 12.10 -46.14 9.22
N ASP A 11 11.92 -45.92 10.53
CA ASP A 11 10.60 -45.71 11.14
C ASP A 11 9.90 -44.43 10.66
N GLU A 12 10.69 -43.35 10.49
CA GLU A 12 10.18 -42.07 10.00
C GLU A 12 9.81 -42.15 8.52
N TYR A 13 10.57 -42.93 7.74
CA TYR A 13 10.28 -43.17 6.33
C TYR A 13 9.00 -43.98 6.15
N GLU A 14 8.78 -45.02 6.95
CA GLU A 14 7.55 -45.82 6.89
C GLU A 14 6.32 -44.99 7.29
N LEU A 15 6.42 -44.17 8.34
CA LEU A 15 5.36 -43.25 8.71
C LEU A 15 5.05 -42.25 7.57
N ALA A 16 6.08 -41.70 6.94
CA ALA A 16 5.92 -40.80 5.81
C ALA A 16 5.32 -41.50 4.57
N ARG A 17 5.63 -42.79 4.35
CA ARG A 17 5.07 -43.60 3.27
C ARG A 17 3.58 -43.88 3.48
N VAL A 18 3.17 -44.23 4.70
CA VAL A 18 1.76 -44.41 5.08
C VAL A 18 0.98 -43.10 4.91
N ASN A 19 1.58 -41.97 5.30
CA ASN A 19 0.99 -40.66 5.10
C ASN A 19 0.93 -40.25 3.62
N ALA A 20 1.93 -40.58 2.80
CA ALA A 20 1.87 -40.32 1.37
C ALA A 20 0.75 -41.12 0.70
N ALA A 21 0.61 -42.40 1.06
CA ALA A 21 -0.43 -43.29 0.54
C ALA A 21 -1.84 -42.83 0.95
N SER A 22 -2.04 -42.36 2.19
CA SER A 22 -3.34 -41.83 2.64
C SER A 22 -3.75 -40.53 1.94
N TYR A 23 -2.78 -39.78 1.40
CA TYR A 23 -2.98 -38.60 0.56
C TYR A 23 -3.04 -38.93 -0.95
N GLY A 24 -2.97 -40.21 -1.33
CA GLY A 24 -3.08 -40.65 -2.72
C GLY A 24 -1.81 -40.43 -3.56
N VAL A 25 -0.64 -40.41 -2.93
CA VAL A 25 0.64 -40.13 -3.58
C VAL A 25 1.63 -41.28 -3.38
N ASP A 26 2.25 -41.74 -4.46
CA ASP A 26 3.11 -42.94 -4.44
C ASP A 26 4.53 -42.68 -3.90
N SER A 27 4.90 -41.43 -3.60
CA SER A 27 6.23 -41.12 -3.07
C SER A 27 6.22 -40.05 -1.99
N VAL A 28 7.05 -40.28 -0.98
CA VAL A 28 7.30 -39.35 0.14
C VAL A 28 7.82 -37.99 -0.36
N ASN A 29 8.60 -37.98 -1.45
CA ASN A 29 9.12 -36.74 -2.05
C ASN A 29 8.01 -35.88 -2.67
N VAL A 30 7.05 -36.49 -3.37
CA VAL A 30 5.91 -35.75 -3.94
C VAL A 30 4.98 -35.28 -2.82
N PHE A 31 4.75 -36.12 -1.81
CA PHE A 31 4.00 -35.74 -0.61
C PHE A 31 4.63 -34.55 0.12
N ALA A 32 5.95 -34.56 0.34
CA ALA A 32 6.67 -33.45 0.96
C ALA A 32 6.58 -32.16 0.13
N LYS A 33 6.71 -32.25 -1.21
CA LYS A 33 6.49 -31.09 -2.09
C LYS A 33 5.07 -30.55 -1.99
N MET A 34 4.06 -31.42 -2.00
CA MET A 34 2.67 -31.01 -1.85
C MET A 34 2.45 -30.30 -0.51
N LYS A 35 2.99 -30.82 0.59
CA LYS A 35 2.85 -30.23 1.92
C LYS A 35 3.61 -28.92 2.12
N VAL A 36 4.78 -28.77 1.51
CA VAL A 36 5.50 -27.48 1.49
C VAL A 36 4.73 -26.42 0.68
N LEU A 37 3.98 -26.85 -0.34
CA LEU A 37 3.13 -26.00 -1.16
C LEU A 37 1.70 -25.85 -0.60
N ASP A 38 1.34 -26.60 0.45
CA ASP A 38 0.05 -26.57 1.15
C ASP A 38 0.00 -25.33 2.07
N VAL A 39 0.15 -24.16 1.44
CA VAL A 39 -0.11 -22.87 2.08
C VAL A 39 -1.62 -22.66 2.00
N PRO A 40 -2.32 -22.41 3.11
CA PRO A 40 -3.75 -22.19 3.09
C PRO A 40 -4.09 -21.07 2.10
N THR A 41 -4.85 -21.41 1.06
CA THR A 41 -5.23 -20.51 -0.04
C THR A 41 -6.32 -19.51 0.34
N LYS A 42 -6.80 -19.55 1.59
CA LYS A 42 -7.77 -18.58 2.07
C LYS A 42 -7.07 -17.22 2.18
N PRO A 43 -7.61 -16.15 1.56
CA PRO A 43 -7.05 -14.82 1.70
C PRO A 43 -7.13 -14.42 3.18
N VAL A 44 -5.97 -14.38 3.84
CA VAL A 44 -5.85 -13.89 5.21
C VAL A 44 -5.66 -12.39 5.13
N SER A 45 -6.52 -11.64 5.82
CA SER A 45 -6.28 -10.23 6.07
C SER A 45 -5.13 -10.12 7.08
N ILE A 46 -3.93 -9.81 6.60
CA ILE A 46 -2.77 -9.61 7.45
C ILE A 46 -2.77 -8.14 7.90
N PRO A 47 -2.93 -7.84 9.19
CA PRO A 47 -2.92 -6.45 9.66
C PRO A 47 -1.51 -5.85 9.51
N VAL A 48 -1.45 -4.64 8.96
CA VAL A 48 -0.19 -3.93 8.67
C VAL A 48 0.44 -3.36 9.96
N LYS A 49 1.28 -4.17 10.61
CA LYS A 49 2.04 -3.78 11.81
C LYS A 49 3.25 -2.90 11.48
N ASN A 50 3.58 -1.97 12.37
CA ASN A 50 4.72 -1.06 12.21
C ASN A 50 6.03 -1.73 12.65
N GLU A 51 6.40 -2.79 11.94
CA GLU A 51 7.64 -3.54 12.18
C GLU A 51 8.70 -3.16 11.15
N ALA A 52 9.98 -3.30 11.53
CA ALA A 52 11.09 -3.05 10.62
C ALA A 52 11.04 -4.00 9.41
N ALA A 53 11.29 -3.46 8.22
CA ALA A 53 11.32 -4.25 6.99
C ALA A 53 12.44 -5.30 7.05
N LYS A 54 12.12 -6.53 6.62
CA LYS A 54 13.11 -7.60 6.47
C LYS A 54 13.57 -7.68 5.01
N PRO A 55 14.88 -7.87 4.76
CA PRO A 55 15.39 -8.02 3.40
C PRO A 55 14.88 -9.33 2.79
N VAL A 56 14.41 -9.25 1.56
CA VAL A 56 14.00 -10.41 0.75
C VAL A 56 14.74 -10.35 -0.58
N PHE A 57 15.27 -11.48 -1.02
CA PHE A 57 15.90 -11.62 -2.33
C PHE A 57 14.86 -12.08 -3.35
N THR A 58 14.84 -11.42 -4.51
CA THR A 58 14.01 -11.81 -5.65
C THR A 58 14.85 -11.82 -6.92
N TYR A 59 14.43 -12.65 -7.89
CA TYR A 59 15.02 -12.67 -9.23
C TYR A 59 14.08 -11.96 -10.18
N LEU A 60 14.64 -11.07 -11.00
CA LEU A 60 13.92 -10.34 -12.04
C LEU A 60 14.54 -10.68 -13.40
N TYR A 61 13.70 -10.75 -14.43
CA TYR A 61 14.15 -10.87 -15.80
C TYR A 61 14.84 -9.57 -16.28
N PRO A 62 15.72 -9.64 -17.30
CA PRO A 62 16.45 -8.46 -17.78
C PRO A 62 15.54 -7.29 -18.17
N HIS A 63 14.40 -7.55 -18.81
CA HIS A 63 13.45 -6.51 -19.19
C HIS A 63 12.74 -5.87 -17.99
N GLU A 64 12.45 -6.64 -16.93
CA GLU A 64 11.87 -6.12 -15.68
C GLU A 64 12.86 -5.20 -14.98
N ILE A 65 14.16 -5.56 -14.99
CA ILE A 65 15.23 -4.74 -14.43
C ILE A 65 15.29 -3.39 -15.15
N GLU A 66 15.24 -3.36 -16.48
CA GLU A 66 15.24 -2.12 -17.24
C GLU A 66 14.02 -1.25 -16.95
N LEU A 67 12.83 -1.85 -16.89
CA LEU A 67 11.60 -1.14 -16.56
C LEU A 67 11.65 -0.53 -15.15
N VAL A 68 12.07 -1.31 -14.15
CA VAL A 68 12.22 -0.84 -12.78
C VAL A 68 13.25 0.29 -12.70
N LYS A 69 14.38 0.18 -13.42
CA LYS A 69 15.40 1.26 -13.48
C LYS A 69 14.83 2.55 -14.04
N ARG A 70 14.11 2.49 -15.17
CA ARG A 70 13.51 3.68 -15.78
C ARG A 70 12.49 4.32 -14.86
N ASN A 71 11.60 3.53 -14.26
CA ASN A 71 10.56 4.05 -13.38
C ASN A 71 11.14 4.62 -12.08
N ALA A 72 12.14 3.96 -11.49
CA ALA A 72 12.86 4.48 -10.33
C ALA A 72 13.51 5.85 -10.63
N ALA A 73 14.11 6.00 -11.81
CA ALA A 73 14.67 7.28 -12.25
C ALA A 73 13.58 8.35 -12.47
N LEU A 74 12.45 7.99 -13.09
CA LEU A 74 11.31 8.90 -13.29
C LEU A 74 10.74 9.40 -11.96
N HIS A 75 10.68 8.56 -10.95
CA HIS A 75 10.20 8.91 -9.62
C HIS A 75 11.30 9.39 -8.65
N GLY A 76 12.52 9.64 -9.14
CA GLY A 76 13.63 10.17 -8.34
C GLY A 76 14.02 9.28 -7.15
N MET A 77 13.93 7.96 -7.29
CA MET A 77 14.17 7.01 -6.20
C MET A 77 15.07 5.83 -6.58
N SER A 78 15.46 5.04 -5.58
CA SER A 78 16.22 3.80 -5.81
C SER A 78 15.33 2.69 -6.39
N MET A 79 15.94 1.77 -7.14
CA MET A 79 15.24 0.58 -7.63
C MET A 79 14.61 -0.25 -6.51
N SER A 80 15.28 -0.36 -5.36
CA SER A 80 14.76 -1.09 -4.20
C SER A 80 13.45 -0.48 -3.70
N ARG A 81 13.36 0.85 -3.70
CA ARG A 81 12.16 1.58 -3.30
C ARG A 81 11.03 1.38 -4.30
N GLU A 82 11.33 1.48 -5.60
CA GLU A 82 10.38 1.23 -6.69
C GLU A 82 9.77 -0.19 -6.60
N ILE A 83 10.61 -1.20 -6.41
CA ILE A 83 10.17 -2.59 -6.24
C ILE A 83 9.25 -2.73 -5.02
N ALA A 84 9.64 -2.12 -3.89
CA ALA A 84 8.84 -2.18 -2.67
C ALA A 84 7.46 -1.54 -2.85
N ILE A 85 7.36 -0.39 -3.54
CA ILE A 85 6.06 0.25 -3.85
C ILE A 85 5.19 -0.67 -4.70
N ARG A 86 5.74 -1.24 -5.78
CA ARG A 86 4.99 -2.14 -6.67
C ARG A 86 4.47 -3.38 -5.95
N VAL A 87 5.30 -3.98 -5.10
CA VAL A 87 4.90 -5.13 -4.28
C VAL A 87 3.75 -4.74 -3.35
N ARG A 88 3.83 -3.59 -2.69
CA ARG A 88 2.76 -3.09 -1.81
C ARG A 88 1.48 -2.80 -2.60
N GLN A 89 1.56 -2.12 -3.74
CA GLN A 89 0.39 -1.85 -4.59
C GLN A 89 -0.30 -3.15 -5.06
N SER A 90 0.48 -4.19 -5.36
CA SER A 90 -0.05 -5.49 -5.77
C SER A 90 -0.70 -6.26 -4.62
N LEU A 91 -0.10 -6.21 -3.42
CA LEU A 91 -0.52 -7.01 -2.27
C LEU A 91 -1.57 -6.32 -1.40
N LEU A 92 -1.52 -4.99 -1.30
CA LEU A 92 -2.33 -4.15 -0.41
C LEU A 92 -3.34 -3.34 -1.23
N LYS A 93 -4.15 -4.02 -2.06
CA LYS A 93 -5.11 -3.37 -2.99
C LYS A 93 -6.12 -2.44 -2.31
N ASN A 94 -6.40 -2.68 -1.02
CA ASN A 94 -7.33 -1.87 -0.23
C ASN A 94 -6.64 -0.70 0.49
N GLU A 95 -5.31 -0.61 0.42
CA GLU A 95 -4.54 0.45 1.06
C GLU A 95 -4.01 1.44 0.02
N VAL A 96 -3.97 2.71 0.40
CA VAL A 96 -3.47 3.77 -0.46
C VAL A 96 -1.94 3.72 -0.44
N CYS A 97 -1.32 3.45 -1.58
CA CYS A 97 0.13 3.45 -1.75
C CYS A 97 0.53 4.43 -2.86
N LEU A 98 0.95 5.62 -2.46
CA LEU A 98 1.29 6.74 -3.34
C LEU A 98 2.80 6.98 -3.42
N TYR A 99 3.27 7.46 -4.55
CA TYR A 99 4.63 7.94 -4.72
C TYR A 99 4.89 9.22 -3.90
N PRO A 100 6.16 9.51 -3.56
CA PRO A 100 6.52 10.72 -2.81
C PRO A 100 6.04 12.02 -3.47
N ASP A 101 6.11 12.10 -4.80
CA ASP A 101 5.66 13.27 -5.57
C ASP A 101 4.13 13.43 -5.55
N GLU A 102 3.39 12.31 -5.59
CA GLU A 102 1.93 12.32 -5.47
C GLU A 102 1.50 12.85 -4.09
N ILE A 103 2.19 12.43 -3.02
CA ILE A 103 1.97 12.98 -1.67
C ILE A 103 2.25 14.49 -1.66
N LYS A 104 3.32 14.94 -2.32
CA LYS A 104 3.68 16.36 -2.38
C LYS A 104 2.59 17.18 -3.06
N GLU A 105 2.05 16.72 -4.17
CA GLU A 105 0.95 17.39 -4.87
C GLU A 105 -0.33 17.41 -4.02
N ILE A 106 -0.66 16.32 -3.31
CA ILE A 106 -1.80 16.29 -2.38
C ILE A 106 -1.63 17.32 -1.24
N ARG A 107 -0.41 17.44 -0.68
CA ARG A 107 -0.11 18.45 0.34
C ARG A 107 -0.20 19.88 -0.19
N ARG A 108 0.22 20.09 -1.44
CA ARG A 108 0.07 21.38 -2.12
C ARG A 108 -1.40 21.73 -2.31
N LEU A 109 -2.22 20.79 -2.79
CA LEU A 109 -3.66 20.96 -2.95
C LEU A 109 -4.34 21.32 -1.61
N LYS A 110 -4.01 20.60 -0.53
CA LYS A 110 -4.49 20.92 0.83
C LYS A 110 -4.17 22.36 1.22
N THR A 111 -2.96 22.82 0.90
CA THR A 111 -2.51 24.17 1.23
C THR A 111 -3.30 25.23 0.46
N GLU A 112 -3.56 25.03 -0.84
CA GLU A 112 -4.35 25.95 -1.66
C GLU A 112 -5.82 25.99 -1.20
N ILE A 113 -6.43 24.85 -0.87
CA ILE A 113 -7.80 24.79 -0.30
C ILE A 113 -7.86 25.58 1.02
N ASN A 114 -6.86 25.44 1.89
CA ASN A 114 -6.79 26.19 3.15
C ASN A 114 -6.59 27.70 2.94
N LYS A 115 -5.92 28.12 1.86
CA LYS A 115 -5.81 29.55 1.50
C LYS A 115 -7.15 30.08 1.02
N LEU A 116 -7.83 29.33 0.14
CA LEU A 116 -9.15 29.68 -0.36
C LEU A 116 -10.16 29.82 0.78
N GLY A 117 -10.22 28.85 1.69
CA GLY A 117 -11.10 28.91 2.85
C GLY A 117 -10.83 30.12 3.76
N ARG A 118 -9.55 30.50 3.96
CA ARG A 118 -9.19 31.70 4.71
C ARG A 118 -9.61 32.99 3.99
N ASN A 119 -9.35 33.08 2.68
CA ASN A 119 -9.73 34.26 1.88
C ASN A 119 -11.24 34.47 1.89
N VAL A 120 -12.00 33.39 1.70
CA VAL A 120 -13.47 33.41 1.77
C VAL A 120 -13.95 33.81 3.17
N HIS A 121 -13.35 33.26 4.23
CA HIS A 121 -13.67 33.67 5.60
C HIS A 121 -13.41 35.17 5.82
N TYR A 122 -12.28 35.71 5.37
CA TYR A 122 -11.97 37.14 5.47
C TYR A 122 -12.97 38.03 4.72
N ILE A 123 -13.43 37.61 3.53
CA ILE A 123 -14.45 38.33 2.75
C ILE A 123 -15.76 38.45 3.52
N ILE A 124 -16.15 37.41 4.27
CA ILE A 124 -17.40 37.37 5.03
C ILE A 124 -17.29 38.04 6.40
N SER A 125 -16.15 37.84 7.09
CA SER A 125 -16.00 38.17 8.51
C SER A 125 -15.45 39.57 8.79
N GLY A 126 -14.95 40.31 7.80
CA GLY A 126 -14.31 41.61 8.02
C GLY A 126 -14.59 42.66 6.96
N ASP A 127 -15.41 43.64 7.33
CA ASP A 127 -15.16 45.11 7.33
C ASP A 127 -14.63 45.86 6.09
N ARG A 128 -14.24 45.22 4.99
CA ARG A 128 -13.72 45.96 3.83
C ARG A 128 -14.68 46.11 2.66
N PHE A 129 -15.48 45.11 2.24
CA PHE A 129 -16.25 45.30 0.99
C PHE A 129 -17.61 44.59 0.81
N CYS A 130 -18.06 43.65 1.65
CA CYS A 130 -19.39 43.06 1.47
C CYS A 130 -20.05 42.70 2.81
N ILE A 131 -20.95 43.55 3.31
CA ILE A 131 -22.04 43.02 4.14
C ILE A 131 -22.84 42.13 3.18
N VAL A 132 -22.73 40.83 3.33
CA VAL A 132 -23.59 39.90 2.60
C VAL A 132 -25.01 40.13 3.10
N ASN A 133 -25.76 40.98 2.40
CA ASN A 133 -27.15 41.34 2.72
C ASN A 133 -28.14 40.20 2.44
N ASP A 134 -27.68 39.12 1.82
CA ASP A 134 -28.46 37.94 1.47
C ASP A 134 -28.14 36.77 2.43
N PRO A 135 -29.09 36.40 3.32
CA PRO A 135 -28.91 35.27 4.23
C PRO A 135 -28.70 33.92 3.52
N GLU A 136 -29.29 33.71 2.34
CA GLU A 136 -29.12 32.48 1.55
C GLU A 136 -27.72 32.40 0.96
N PHE A 137 -27.22 33.48 0.36
CA PHE A 137 -25.83 33.54 -0.11
C PHE A 137 -24.82 33.34 1.02
N ARG A 138 -25.10 33.89 2.22
CA ARG A 138 -24.28 33.64 3.41
C ARG A 138 -24.24 32.17 3.80
N LYS A 139 -25.36 31.45 3.64
CA LYS A 139 -25.45 30.01 3.88
C LYS A 139 -24.66 29.23 2.83
N GLU A 140 -24.80 29.55 1.55
CA GLU A 140 -24.05 28.92 0.46
C GLU A 140 -22.53 29.03 0.64
N ILE A 141 -22.06 30.20 1.08
CA ILE A 141 -20.63 30.38 1.33
C ILE A 141 -20.17 29.57 2.56
N ASN A 142 -20.97 29.52 3.63
CA ASN A 142 -20.66 28.69 4.78
C ASN A 142 -20.62 27.20 4.41
N ASP A 143 -21.51 26.74 3.53
CA ASP A 143 -21.50 25.38 3.00
C ASP A 143 -20.25 25.12 2.14
N ALA A 144 -19.84 26.07 1.29
CA ALA A 144 -18.59 25.98 0.53
C ALA A 144 -17.34 25.94 1.43
N LEU A 145 -17.31 26.72 2.52
CA LEU A 145 -16.25 26.67 3.53
C LEU A 145 -16.20 25.31 4.23
N ASN A 146 -17.36 24.75 4.59
CA ASN A 146 -17.46 23.42 5.18
C ASN A 146 -16.95 22.34 4.23
N ILE A 147 -17.31 22.40 2.94
CA ILE A 147 -16.80 21.48 1.92
C ILE A 147 -15.28 21.59 1.81
N CYS A 148 -14.72 22.81 1.75
CA CYS A 148 -13.27 23.01 1.70
C CYS A 148 -12.57 22.39 2.93
N GLN A 149 -13.12 22.57 4.13
CA GLN A 149 -12.58 21.96 5.34
C GLN A 149 -12.69 20.42 5.33
N GLN A 150 -13.81 19.88 4.88
CA GLN A 150 -14.01 18.43 4.75
C GLN A 150 -13.03 17.83 3.73
N THR A 151 -12.87 18.45 2.56
CA THR A 151 -11.90 18.03 1.55
C THR A 151 -10.48 18.11 2.09
N ALA A 152 -10.11 19.19 2.79
CA ALA A 152 -8.79 19.30 3.41
C ALA A 152 -8.52 18.20 4.45
N LYS A 153 -9.53 17.82 5.24
CA LYS A 153 -9.46 16.70 6.19
C LYS A 153 -9.35 15.35 5.48
N GLN A 154 -10.11 15.11 4.43
CA GLN A 154 -10.01 13.88 3.63
C GLN A 154 -8.63 13.75 2.99
N LEU A 155 -8.07 14.82 2.44
CA LEU A 155 -6.70 14.83 1.91
C LEU A 155 -5.67 14.53 3.01
N GLU A 156 -5.87 15.04 4.23
CA GLU A 156 -5.02 14.72 5.37
C GLU A 156 -5.10 13.25 5.77
N THR A 157 -6.32 12.69 5.86
CA THR A 157 -6.52 11.26 6.10
C THR A 157 -5.87 10.42 5.02
N LEU A 158 -5.96 10.82 3.75
CA LEU A 158 -5.27 10.12 2.67
C LEU A 158 -3.76 10.16 2.84
N VAL A 159 -3.18 11.33 3.15
CA VAL A 159 -1.72 11.48 3.38
C VAL A 159 -1.25 10.66 4.57
N THR A 160 -2.02 10.58 5.65
CA THR A 160 -1.66 9.80 6.85
C THR A 160 -1.92 8.30 6.67
N ALA A 161 -2.95 7.93 5.90
CA ALA A 161 -3.24 6.54 5.55
C ALA A 161 -2.27 5.97 4.50
N VAL A 162 -1.50 6.81 3.79
CA VAL A 162 -0.49 6.28 2.88
C VAL A 162 0.50 5.46 3.67
N VAL A 163 0.63 4.18 3.32
CA VAL A 163 1.65 3.28 3.86
C VAL A 163 3.00 3.57 3.21
N ASN A 164 3.41 4.84 3.25
CA ASN A 164 4.79 5.25 2.93
C ASN A 164 5.63 5.14 4.18
N ARG A 165 5.73 3.90 4.68
CA ARG A 165 6.74 3.49 5.65
C ARG A 165 8.03 3.25 4.87
N PHE A 166 8.75 4.34 4.64
CA PHE A 166 10.14 4.34 4.21
C PHE A 166 10.95 5.03 5.29
#